data_AF-A0A922ECI5-F1
#
_entry.id   AF-A0A922ECI5-F1
#
_cell.length_a   1.000
_cell.length_b   1.000
_cell.length_c   1.000
_cell.angle_alpha   90.00
_cell.angle_beta   90.00
_cell.angle_gamma   90.00
#
_symmetry.space_group_name_H-M   'P 1'
#
loop_
_entity.id
_entity.type
_entity.pdbx_description
1 polymer ?
#
loop_
_entity_poly.entity_id
_entity_poly.type
_entity_poly.pdbx_seq_one_letter_code
_entity_poly.pdbx_strand_id
1 'polypeptide(L)'
;MMVGDEVEFGIEKFDVTDFKYWRMQIEDYLYGKRLNLPLLGKKLDNMEDVDLNLVDQQILGVIRLTLSRSVANNVIKEKTIVDLMATLPSLYEKSIGE
;
A
#
# COMPACT_ATOMS: atom_id res chain seq x y z
N MET A 1 23.58 -4.32 24.31
CA MET A 1 22.14 -4.10 24.11
C MET A 1 22.02 -3.52 22.72
N MET A 2 21.52 -4.28 21.75
CA MET A 2 21.38 -3.79 20.38
C MET A 2 20.41 -2.62 20.42
N VAL A 3 20.91 -1.41 20.13
CA VAL A 3 20.06 -0.30 19.72
C VAL A 3 19.39 -0.82 18.45
N GLY A 4 18.08 -1.07 18.52
CA GLY A 4 17.31 -1.38 17.35
C GLY A 4 17.34 -0.12 16.49
N ASP A 5 18.31 -0.06 15.58
CA ASP A 5 18.21 0.78 14.41
C ASP A 5 16.83 0.45 13.83
N GLU A 6 15.86 1.36 13.99
CA GLU A 6 14.70 1.36 13.13
C GLU A 6 15.29 1.48 11.73
N VAL A 7 15.43 0.34 11.05
CA VAL A 7 15.72 0.32 9.63
C VAL A 7 14.60 1.16 9.05
N GLU A 8 14.93 2.40 8.67
CA GLU A 8 14.05 3.24 7.90
C GLU A 8 13.83 2.42 6.62
N PHE A 9 12.72 1.69 6.58
CA PHE A 9 12.37 0.80 5.49
C PHE A 9 12.27 1.72 4.29
N GLY A 10 13.36 1.87 3.54
CA GLY A 10 13.49 2.79 2.42
C GLY A 10 12.62 2.28 1.28
N ILE A 11 11.32 2.42 1.42
CA ILE A 11 10.34 2.05 0.40
C ILE A 11 10.57 3.02 -0.74
N GLU A 12 10.91 2.48 -1.90
CA GLU A 12 11.17 3.29 -3.07
C GLU A 12 9.90 3.98 -3.53
N LYS A 13 10.06 5.13 -4.19
CA LYS A 13 8.91 5.78 -4.82
C LYS A 13 8.51 5.02 -6.06
N PHE A 14 7.28 4.49 -6.09
CA PHE A 14 6.71 3.88 -7.28
C PHE A 14 6.32 4.93 -8.30
N ASP A 15 6.94 4.86 -9.46
CA ASP A 15 6.72 5.77 -10.57
C ASP A 15 6.23 5.06 -11.83
N VAL A 16 5.57 3.91 -11.68
CA VAL A 16 5.17 2.93 -12.72
C VAL A 16 6.28 1.99 -13.20
N THR A 17 7.49 2.05 -12.66
CA THR A 17 8.54 1.06 -12.90
C THR A 17 8.59 0.00 -11.79
N ASP A 18 9.11 -1.19 -12.10
CA ASP A 18 9.40 -2.25 -11.13
C ASP A 18 8.30 -2.54 -10.10
N PHE A 19 7.03 -2.57 -10.56
CA PHE A 19 5.85 -2.75 -9.71
C PHE A 19 5.95 -3.94 -8.76
N LYS A 20 6.55 -5.06 -9.20
CA LYS A 20 6.75 -6.25 -8.36
C LYS A 20 7.66 -5.99 -7.16
N TYR A 21 8.73 -5.23 -7.35
CA TYR A 21 9.69 -4.91 -6.29
C TYR A 21 9.08 -3.95 -5.29
N TRP A 22 8.47 -2.86 -5.77
CA TRP A 22 7.77 -1.90 -4.90
C TRP A 22 6.65 -2.59 -4.10
N ARG A 23 5.86 -3.46 -4.76
CA ARG A 23 4.77 -4.19 -4.11
C ARG A 23 5.30 -5.06 -2.97
N MET A 24 6.40 -5.78 -3.19
CA MET A 24 7.06 -6.58 -2.16
C MET A 24 7.48 -5.71 -0.97
N GLN A 25 8.09 -4.54 -1.19
CA GLN A 25 8.47 -3.63 -0.09
C GLN A 25 7.28 -3.15 0.74
N ILE A 26 6.16 -2.82 0.08
CA ILE A 26 4.93 -2.42 0.76
C ILE A 26 4.33 -3.57 1.56
N GLU A 27 4.24 -4.77 0.97
CA GLU A 27 3.72 -5.95 1.64
C GLU A 27 4.54 -6.29 2.90
N ASP A 28 5.87 -6.25 2.80
CA ASP A 28 6.78 -6.47 3.93
C ASP A 28 6.66 -5.39 5.01
N TYR A 29 6.56 -4.12 4.61
CA TYR A 29 6.35 -3.00 5.55
C TYR A 29 5.04 -3.16 6.32
N LEU A 30 3.95 -3.47 5.62
CA LEU A 30 2.63 -3.64 6.23
C LEU A 30 2.59 -4.85 7.16
N TYR A 31 3.29 -5.94 6.81
CA TYR A 31 3.46 -7.09 7.70
C TYR A 31 4.22 -6.71 8.97
N GLY A 32 5.35 -6.00 8.83
CA GLY A 32 6.15 -5.53 9.97
C GLY A 32 5.38 -4.59 10.91
N LYS A 33 4.44 -3.80 10.37
CA LYS A 33 3.58 -2.89 11.14
C LYS A 33 2.26 -3.52 11.62
N ARG A 34 2.02 -4.81 11.35
CA ARG A 34 0.75 -5.51 11.66
C ARG A 34 -0.49 -4.84 11.04
N LEU A 35 -0.29 -4.20 9.89
CA LEU A 35 -1.33 -3.53 9.09
C LEU A 35 -1.77 -4.40 7.89
N ASN A 36 -1.51 -5.70 7.90
CA ASN A 36 -1.82 -6.58 6.78
C ASN A 36 -3.27 -7.11 6.76
N LEU A 37 -4.08 -6.80 7.78
CA LEU A 37 -5.43 -7.37 7.92
C LEU A 37 -6.36 -7.03 6.75
N PRO A 38 -6.44 -5.78 6.26
CA PRO A 38 -7.31 -5.48 5.11
C PRO A 38 -6.86 -6.14 3.80
N LEU A 39 -5.55 -6.38 3.63
CA LEU A 39 -5.01 -7.07 2.45
C LEU A 39 -5.54 -8.50 2.33
N LEU A 40 -5.86 -9.13 3.46
CA LEU A 40 -6.38 -10.50 3.48
C LEU A 40 -7.87 -10.58 3.13
N GLY A 41 -8.57 -9.43 3.03
CA GLY A 41 -10.00 -9.37 2.72
C GLY A 41 -10.90 -10.08 3.73
N LYS A 42 -10.37 -10.44 4.90
CA LYS A 42 -11.09 -11.15 5.96
C LYS A 42 -11.47 -10.18 7.05
N LYS A 43 -12.77 -9.91 7.20
CA LYS A 43 -13.30 -9.30 8.41
C LYS A 43 -13.10 -10.29 9.56
N LEU A 44 -12.33 -9.91 10.57
CA LEU A 44 -12.27 -10.66 11.82
C LEU A 44 -13.63 -10.53 12.50
N ASP A 45 -14.17 -11.63 13.04
CA ASP A 45 -15.50 -11.66 13.68
C ASP A 45 -15.66 -10.62 14.81
N ASN A 46 -14.55 -10.08 15.33
CA ASN A 46 -14.50 -9.12 16.42
C ASN A 46 -14.10 -7.69 15.97
N MET A 47 -13.92 -7.44 14.68
CA MET A 47 -13.46 -6.14 14.16
C MET A 47 -14.65 -5.34 13.61
N GLU A 48 -14.86 -4.14 14.15
CA GLU A 48 -15.91 -3.26 13.66
C GLU A 48 -15.57 -2.67 12.28
N ASP A 49 -16.59 -2.32 11.50
CA ASP A 49 -16.40 -1.68 10.19
C ASP A 49 -15.66 -0.33 10.31
N VAL A 50 -15.79 0.35 11.45
CA VAL A 50 -15.08 1.59 11.77
C VAL A 50 -13.57 1.32 11.91
N ASP A 51 -13.19 0.23 12.59
CA ASP A 51 -11.79 -0.15 12.75
C ASP A 51 -11.17 -0.54 11.41
N LEU A 52 -11.90 -1.27 10.56
CA LEU A 52 -11.44 -1.61 9.21
C LEU A 52 -11.20 -0.37 8.34
N ASN A 53 -12.15 0.57 8.34
CA ASN A 53 -12.01 1.83 7.61
C ASN A 53 -10.81 2.65 8.08
N LEU A 54 -10.53 2.66 9.40
CA LEU A 54 -9.37 3.36 9.94
C LEU A 54 -8.06 2.73 9.47
N VAL A 55 -7.98 1.40 9.46
CA VAL A 55 -6.80 0.68 8.96
C VAL A 55 -6.64 0.88 7.45
N ASP A 56 -7.73 0.88 6.67
CA ASP A 56 -7.73 1.26 5.25
C ASP A 56 -7.10 2.64 5.04
N GLN A 57 -7.53 3.65 5.79
CA GLN A 57 -6.99 5.01 5.67
C GLN A 57 -5.50 5.10 6.02
N GLN A 58 -5.04 4.38 7.04
CA GLN A 58 -3.61 4.36 7.42
C GLN A 58 -2.75 3.80 6.30
N ILE A 59 -3.16 2.68 5.72
CA ILE A 59 -2.39 1.99 4.68
C ILE A 59 -2.45 2.77 3.37
N LEU A 60 -3.62 3.32 3.01
CA LEU A 60 -3.74 4.24 1.88
C LEU A 60 -2.81 5.45 2.03
N GLY A 61 -2.67 5.99 3.25
CA GLY A 61 -1.73 7.06 3.55
C GLY A 61 -0.27 6.65 3.28
N VAL A 62 0.15 5.50 3.82
CA VAL A 62 1.50 4.95 3.59
C VAL A 62 1.75 4.74 2.10
N ILE A 63 0.85 4.06 1.41
CA ILE A 63 1.00 3.77 -0.02
C ILE A 63 1.10 5.08 -0.81
N ARG A 64 0.19 6.03 -0.61
CA ARG A 64 0.21 7.32 -1.33
C ARG A 64 1.52 8.10 -1.13
N LEU A 65 2.17 7.99 0.03
CA LEU A 65 3.46 8.63 0.29
C LEU A 65 4.61 7.98 -0.47
N THR A 66 4.49 6.70 -0.82
CA THR A 66 5.47 5.96 -1.62
C THR A 66 5.14 5.99 -3.12
N LEU A 67 4.10 6.73 -3.54
CA LEU A 67 3.80 6.93 -4.96
C LEU A 67 4.46 8.20 -5.50
N SER A 68 4.82 8.17 -6.78
CA SER A 68 5.10 9.40 -7.52
C SER A 68 3.83 10.25 -7.64
N ARG A 69 3.99 11.55 -7.91
CA ARG A 69 2.86 12.49 -8.01
C ARG A 69 1.83 12.06 -9.06
N SER A 70 2.29 11.57 -10.22
CA SER A 70 1.39 11.15 -11.30
C SER A 70 0.56 9.94 -10.88
N VAL A 71 1.18 8.93 -10.25
CA VAL A 71 0.50 7.72 -9.81
C VAL A 71 -0.47 8.03 -8.66
N ALA A 72 -0.06 8.83 -7.68
CA ALA A 72 -0.90 9.24 -6.55
C ALA A 72 -2.20 9.92 -7.00
N ASN A 73 -2.13 10.79 -8.01
CA ASN A 73 -3.31 11.47 -8.56
C ASN A 73 -4.31 10.52 -9.22
N ASN A 74 -3.86 9.37 -9.76
CA ASN A 74 -4.74 8.40 -10.40
C ASN A 74 -5.52 7.54 -9.38
N VAL A 75 -4.97 7.34 -8.18
CA VAL A 75 -5.55 6.48 -7.13
C VAL A 75 -6.13 7.27 -5.95
N ILE A 76 -6.18 8.60 -6.03
CA ILE A 76 -6.70 9.45 -4.94
C ILE A 76 -8.18 9.18 -4.62
N LYS A 77 -8.94 8.70 -5.61
CA LYS A 77 -10.36 8.35 -5.47
C LYS A 77 -10.60 7.02 -4.75
N GLU A 78 -9.59 6.16 -4.67
CA GLU A 78 -9.72 4.84 -4.05
C GLU A 78 -9.86 4.99 -2.53
N LYS A 79 -10.87 4.32 -1.98
CA LYS A 79 -11.22 4.41 -0.55
C LYS A 79 -10.82 3.19 0.25
N THR A 80 -10.50 2.09 -0.43
CA THR A 80 -10.07 0.83 0.17
C THR A 80 -8.73 0.42 -0.43
N ILE A 81 -7.95 -0.36 0.32
CA ILE A 81 -6.68 -0.90 -0.17
C ILE A 81 -6.92 -1.90 -1.31
N VAL A 82 -8.02 -2.65 -1.25
CA VAL A 82 -8.37 -3.62 -2.28
C VAL A 82 -8.54 -2.93 -3.63
N ASP A 83 -9.30 -1.82 -3.67
CA ASP A 83 -9.51 -1.06 -4.90
C ASP A 83 -8.20 -0.42 -5.40
N LEU A 84 -7.38 0.09 -4.48
CA LEU A 84 -6.07 0.64 -4.82
C LEU A 84 -5.13 -0.43 -5.43
N MET A 85 -5.02 -1.60 -4.78
CA MET A 85 -4.17 -2.70 -5.24
C MET A 85 -4.65 -3.32 -6.56
N ALA A 86 -5.96 -3.23 -6.85
CA ALA A 86 -6.52 -3.60 -8.16
C ALA A 86 -6.24 -2.55 -9.24
N THR A 87 -6.16 -1.26 -8.87
CA THR A 87 -5.96 -0.15 -9.81
C THR A 87 -4.50 0.00 -10.23
N LEU A 88 -3.54 -0.17 -9.31
CA LEU A 88 -2.11 0.02 -9.61
C LEU A 88 -1.56 -0.84 -10.77
N PRO A 89 -1.89 -2.15 -10.89
CA PRO A 89 -1.46 -2.96 -12.04
C PRO A 89 -1.95 -2.40 -13.38
N SER A 90 -3.19 -1.91 -13.44
CA SER A 90 -3.74 -1.33 -14.67
C SER A 90 -3.00 -0.07 -15.12
N LEU A 91 -2.50 0.73 -14.17
CA LEU A 91 -1.70 1.92 -14.46
C LEU A 91 -0.32 1.55 -15.01
N TYR A 92 0.29 0.52 -14.42
CA TYR A 92 1.55 -0.08 -14.90
C TYR A 92 1.40 -0.61 -16.33
N GLU A 93 0.39 -1.44 -16.59
CA GLU A 93 0.15 -2.04 -17.92
C GLU A 93 -0.10 -0.97 -18.99
N LYS A 94 -0.88 0.07 -18.65
CA LYS A 94 -1.11 1.19 -19.56
C LYS A 94 0.19 1.91 -19.95
N SER A 95 1.09 2.13 -19.00
CA SER A 95 2.36 2.84 -19.26
C SER A 95 3.36 2.06 -20.11
N ILE A 96 3.21 0.74 -20.25
CA ILE A 96 4.06 -0.10 -21.10
C ILE A 96 3.56 -0.13 -22.54
N GLY A 97 2.26 0.10 -22.74
CA GLY A 97 1.60 0.05 -24.06
C GLY A 97 1.58 1.39 -24.82
N GLU A 98 2.04 2.49 -24.21
CA GLU A 98 2.23 3.81 -24.83
C GLU A 98 3.67 4.00 -25.30
#